data_AF-A0A3C0YAR3-F1
#
_entry.id   AF-A0A3C0YAR3-F1
#
_cell.length_a   1.000
_cell.length_b   1.000
_cell.length_c   1.000
_cell.angle_alpha   90.00
_cell.angle_beta   90.00
_cell.angle_gamma   90.00
#
_symmetry.space_group_name_H-M   'P 1'
#
loop_
_entity.id
_entity.type
_entity.pdbx_description
1 polymer ?
#
loop_
_entity_poly.entity_id
_entity_poly.type
_entity_poly.pdbx_seq_one_letter_code
_entity_poly.pdbx_strand_id
1 'polypeptide(L)'
;MSLITRCPACGTMFKVVTDQLKVAQGWVRCGACAEVFDASTHLLPGEAEGLVPSALTPDEALIEPLRAPAEPAWPPSVSFADSMLLRPALSGPDD
;
A
#
# COMPACT_ATOMS: atom_id res chain seq x y z
N MET A 1 -2.75 15.00 -16.98
CA MET A 1 -1.37 15.52 -17.07
C MET A 1 -0.66 15.23 -15.75
N SER A 2 0.64 14.96 -15.78
CA SER A 2 1.46 14.74 -14.58
C SER A 2 2.44 15.91 -14.40
N LEU A 3 2.77 16.21 -13.15
CA LEU A 3 3.73 17.24 -12.76
C LEU A 3 4.91 16.55 -12.07
N ILE A 4 6.08 17.17 -12.10
CA ILE A 4 7.25 16.74 -11.33
C ILE A 4 7.29 17.57 -10.05
N THR A 5 7.51 16.92 -8.91
CA THR A 5 7.74 17.58 -7.62
C THR A 5 9.05 17.09 -7.02
N ARG A 6 9.70 17.93 -6.21
CA ARG A 6 10.94 17.60 -5.50
C ARG A 6 10.68 17.58 -3.99
N CYS A 7 11.07 16.49 -3.33
CA CYS A 7 10.97 16.40 -1.87
C CYS A 7 11.97 17.36 -1.19
N PRO A 8 11.55 18.21 -0.24
CA PRO A 8 12.44 19.12 0.48
C PRO A 8 13.37 18.40 1.47
N ALA A 9 13.03 17.20 1.94
CA ALA A 9 13.84 16.46 2.91
C ALA A 9 14.98 15.66 2.26
N CYS A 10 14.71 14.90 1.20
CA CYS A 10 15.71 14.03 0.56
C CYS A 10 16.10 14.48 -0.86
N GLY A 11 15.43 15.49 -1.43
CA GLY A 11 15.70 15.98 -2.78
C GLY A 11 15.20 15.07 -3.90
N THR A 12 14.53 13.95 -3.60
CA THR A 12 14.02 13.02 -4.61
C THR A 12 12.94 13.69 -5.47
N MET A 13 13.07 13.54 -6.79
CA MET A 13 12.12 14.04 -7.78
C MET A 13 11.18 12.91 -8.19
N PHE A 14 9.88 13.16 -8.21
CA PHE A 14 8.88 12.16 -8.59
C PHE A 14 7.69 12.79 -9.33
N LYS A 15 7.01 11.95 -10.12
CA LYS A 15 5.83 12.35 -10.88
C LYS A 15 4.58 12.24 -10.00
N VAL A 16 3.82 13.33 -9.92
CA VAL A 16 2.51 13.38 -9.28
C VAL A 16 1.44 13.68 -10.32
N VAL A 17 0.27 13.06 -10.16
CA VAL A 17 -0.87 13.34 -11.04
C VAL A 17 -1.60 14.56 -10.49
N THR A 18 -1.90 15.54 -11.35
CA THR A 18 -2.55 16.79 -10.92
C THR A 18 -3.89 16.53 -10.24
N ASP A 19 -4.60 15.50 -10.67
CA ASP A 19 -5.88 15.08 -10.09
C ASP A 19 -5.72 14.58 -8.64
N GLN A 20 -4.74 13.72 -8.40
CA GLN A 20 -4.44 13.23 -7.05
C GLN A 20 -3.98 14.34 -6.12
N LEU A 21 -3.19 15.29 -6.64
CA LEU A 21 -2.75 16.45 -5.87
C LEU A 21 -3.93 17.34 -5.44
N LYS A 22 -4.93 17.51 -6.31
CA LYS A 22 -6.15 18.27 -6.01
C LYS A 22 -7.00 17.58 -4.94
N VAL A 23 -7.20 16.27 -5.04
CA VAL A 23 -7.95 15.49 -4.04
C VAL A 23 -7.29 15.56 -2.67
N ALA A 24 -5.95 15.50 -2.63
CA ALA A 24 -5.18 15.56 -1.40
C ALA A 24 -4.94 16.99 -0.87
N GLN A 25 -5.55 18.02 -1.47
CA GLN A 25 -5.33 19.43 -1.11
C GLN A 25 -3.85 19.83 -1.10
N GLY A 26 -3.05 19.33 -2.04
CA GLY A 26 -1.62 19.62 -2.14
C GLY A 26 -0.69 18.71 -1.34
N TRP A 27 -1.21 17.93 -0.38
CA TRP A 27 -0.39 17.09 0.49
C TRP A 27 0.05 15.79 -0.19
N VAL A 28 1.33 15.46 -0.09
CA VAL A 28 1.89 14.21 -0.60
C VAL A 28 2.90 13.61 0.38
N ARG A 29 3.08 12.29 0.31
CA ARG A 29 4.12 11.54 1.03
C ARG A 29 5.22 11.12 0.06
N CYS A 30 6.47 11.41 0.39
CA CYS A 30 7.61 10.99 -0.42
C CYS A 30 7.75 9.46 -0.43
N GLY A 31 7.82 8.84 -1.61
CA GLY A 31 8.04 7.39 -1.73
C GLY A 31 9.45 6.94 -1.31
N ALA A 32 10.42 7.85 -1.19
CA ALA A 32 11.80 7.52 -0.82
C ALA A 32 12.07 7.65 0.69
N CYS A 33 11.69 8.78 1.30
CA CYS A 33 11.97 9.04 2.72
C CYS A 33 10.73 9.07 3.61
N ALA A 34 9.52 8.87 3.05
CA ALA A 34 8.24 8.95 3.76
C ALA A 34 7.88 10.33 4.35
N GLU A 35 8.62 11.40 4.05
CA GLU A 35 8.30 12.77 4.46
C GLU A 35 6.97 13.26 3.87
N VAL A 36 6.17 13.98 4.68
CA VAL A 36 4.88 14.54 4.26
C VAL A 36 5.02 16.04 4.07
N PHE A 37 4.70 16.53 2.88
CA PHE A 37 4.87 17.95 2.52
C PHE A 37 3.82 18.42 1.50
N ASP A 38 3.69 19.74 1.32
CA ASP A 38 2.85 20.33 0.28
C ASP A 38 3.59 20.30 -1.06
N ALA A 39 3.17 19.45 -1.97
CA ALA A 39 3.80 19.34 -3.28
C ALA A 39 3.51 20.54 -4.17
N SER A 40 2.44 21.30 -3.93
CA SER A 40 2.01 22.43 -4.78
C SER A 40 3.02 23.58 -4.77
N THR A 41 3.74 23.75 -3.67
CA THR A 41 4.79 24.76 -3.51
C THR A 41 6.14 24.32 -4.08
N HIS A 42 6.34 23.01 -4.28
CA HIS A 42 7.58 22.39 -4.76
C HIS A 42 7.42 21.75 -6.14
N LEU A 43 6.46 22.22 -6.94
CA LEU A 43 6.27 21.79 -8.32
C LEU A 43 7.37 22.37 -9.22
N LEU A 44 7.97 21.50 -10.03
CA LEU A 44 8.94 21.88 -11.03
C LEU A 44 8.21 22.09 -12.38
N PRO A 45 8.24 23.30 -12.96
CA PRO A 45 7.67 23.55 -14.27
C PRO A 45 8.54 22.85 -15.32
N GLY A 46 8.02 21.75 -15.87
CA GLY A 46 8.53 21.12 -17.10
C GLY A 46 10.01 20.71 -17.08
N GLU A 47 10.28 19.48 -16.68
CA GLU A 47 11.41 18.74 -17.26
C GLU A 47 11.01 17.27 -17.34
N ALA A 48 10.20 16.94 -18.36
CA ALA A 48 9.89 15.57 -18.73
C ALA A 48 10.99 14.97 -19.64
N GLU A 49 12.05 15.71 -19.93
CA GLU A 49 13.16 15.30 -20.78
C GLU A 49 14.42 15.16 -19.91
N GLY A 50 14.84 13.94 -19.60
CA GLY A 50 16.25 13.70 -19.23
C GLY A 50 16.56 13.01 -17.92
N LEU A 51 15.59 12.54 -17.12
CA LEU A 51 15.90 11.52 -16.10
C LEU A 51 15.84 10.13 -16.74
N VAL A 52 16.76 9.86 -17.67
CA VAL A 52 17.10 8.48 -18.01
C VAL A 52 17.61 7.82 -16.72
N PRO A 53 17.01 6.73 -16.24
CA PRO A 53 17.64 5.94 -15.20
C PRO A 53 18.88 5.29 -15.82
N SER A 54 20.00 6.02 -15.85
CA SER A 54 21.30 5.46 -16.13
C SER A 54 21.79 4.79 -14.86
N ALA A 55 21.19 3.65 -14.57
CA ALA A 55 21.73 2.68 -13.63
C ALA A 55 21.04 1.32 -13.83
N LEU A 56 21.72 0.50 -14.64
CA LEU A 56 21.89 -0.93 -14.43
C LEU A 56 20.64 -1.77 -14.72
N THR A 57 20.60 -2.36 -15.91
CA THR A 57 20.06 -3.72 -16.09
C THR A 57 20.59 -4.61 -14.97
N PRO A 58 19.75 -5.13 -14.06
CA PRO A 58 20.04 -6.41 -13.43
C PRO A 58 19.71 -7.45 -14.50
N ASP A 59 20.62 -7.59 -15.47
CA ASP A 59 20.82 -8.88 -16.12
C ASP A 59 21.56 -9.73 -15.09
N GLU A 60 20.83 -10.18 -14.09
CA GLU A 60 21.27 -11.22 -13.17
C GLU A 60 20.08 -12.17 -13.05
N ALA A 61 20.00 -13.02 -14.07
CA ALA A 61 19.75 -14.44 -13.93
C ALA A 61 18.82 -14.87 -12.78
N LEU A 62 17.67 -15.41 -13.19
CA LEU A 62 17.17 -16.67 -12.65
C LEU A 62 16.96 -16.73 -11.12
N ILE A 63 15.95 -16.02 -10.63
CA ILE A 63 15.13 -16.59 -9.56
C ILE A 63 13.80 -16.92 -10.21
N GLU A 64 13.71 -18.13 -10.77
CA GLU A 64 12.43 -18.80 -10.90
C GLU A 64 11.89 -18.93 -9.47
N PRO A 65 10.78 -18.26 -9.08
CA PRO A 65 10.11 -18.65 -7.86
C PRO A 65 9.45 -20.00 -8.17
N LEU A 66 10.24 -21.07 -8.13
CA LEU A 66 9.75 -22.38 -7.75
C LEU A 66 9.41 -22.32 -6.26
N ARG A 67 8.47 -21.44 -5.92
CA ARG A 67 7.74 -21.43 -4.67
C ARG A 67 6.33 -21.74 -5.07
N ALA A 68 5.99 -23.00 -4.84
CA ALA A 68 4.68 -23.61 -5.04
C ALA A 68 3.55 -22.61 -4.73
N PRO A 69 2.38 -22.72 -5.40
CA PRO A 69 1.17 -22.16 -4.85
C PRO A 69 0.96 -22.81 -3.49
N ALA A 70 1.41 -22.14 -2.43
CA ALA A 70 0.95 -22.39 -1.08
C ALA A 70 -0.54 -22.09 -1.16
N GLU A 71 -1.31 -23.18 -1.30
CA GLU A 71 -2.75 -23.21 -1.16
C GLU A 71 -3.12 -22.30 0.03
N PRO A 72 -4.14 -21.44 -0.10
CA PRO A 72 -4.53 -20.63 1.03
C PRO A 72 -4.99 -21.61 2.13
N ALA A 73 -4.13 -21.81 3.14
CA ALA A 73 -4.51 -22.38 4.42
C ALA A 73 -5.18 -21.26 5.22
N TRP A 74 -6.28 -20.72 4.68
CA TRP A 74 -7.29 -20.15 5.56
C TRP A 74 -7.89 -21.37 6.26
N PRO A 75 -7.85 -21.44 7.60
CA PRO A 75 -8.65 -22.44 8.29
C PRO A 75 -10.11 -22.22 7.86
N PRO A 76 -10.90 -23.28 7.66
CA PRO A 76 -12.30 -23.13 7.31
C PRO A 76 -12.93 -22.16 8.30
N SER A 77 -13.51 -21.10 7.74
CA SER A 77 -14.47 -20.26 8.41
C SER A 77 -15.44 -21.14 9.21
N VAL A 78 -15.83 -20.64 10.38
CA VAL A 78 -16.84 -21.17 11.32
C VAL A 78 -16.41 -22.33 12.23
N SER A 79 -15.65 -22.01 13.28
CA SER A 79 -15.98 -22.54 14.60
C SER A 79 -16.60 -21.41 15.41
N PHE A 80 -17.90 -21.18 15.19
CA PHE A 80 -18.78 -20.74 16.28
C PHE A 80 -18.85 -21.88 17.28
N ALA A 81 -17.74 -22.09 17.97
CA ALA A 81 -17.76 -22.73 19.25
C ALA A 81 -18.83 -22.01 20.08
N ASP A 82 -19.63 -22.80 20.79
CA ASP A 82 -19.82 -22.45 22.19
C ASP A 82 -20.67 -21.20 22.46
N SER A 83 -21.88 -21.12 21.90
CA SER A 83 -22.88 -20.14 22.36
C SER A 83 -24.33 -20.64 22.39
N MET A 84 -24.55 -21.95 22.49
CA MET A 84 -25.91 -22.47 22.75
C MET A 84 -26.02 -23.67 23.69
N LEU A 85 -24.91 -24.20 24.22
CA LEU A 85 -24.93 -25.33 25.17
C LEU A 85 -24.87 -24.92 26.65
N LEU A 86 -24.92 -23.62 26.98
CA LEU A 86 -25.14 -23.17 28.34
C LEU A 86 -26.51 -22.46 28.48
N ARG A 87 -27.59 -23.17 28.14
CA ARG A 87 -28.89 -22.90 28.79
C ARG A 87 -28.79 -23.45 30.21
N PRO A 88 -28.77 -22.60 31.27
CA PRO A 88 -28.95 -23.08 32.63
C PRO A 88 -30.33 -23.73 32.78
N ALA A 89 -30.35 -24.79 33.57
CA ALA A 89 -31.48 -25.65 33.84
C ALA A 89 -32.77 -24.87 34.22
N LEU A 90 -33.74 -24.87 33.30
CA LEU A 90 -35.16 -24.90 33.68
C LEU A 90 -35.35 -26.32 34.26
N SER A 91 -35.19 -26.55 35.57
CA SER A 91 -36.19 -26.27 36.61
C SER A 91 -37.55 -26.89 36.27
N GLY A 92 -37.81 -28.11 36.77
CA GLY A 92 -39.16 -28.66 36.98
C GLY A 92 -39.36 -30.14 36.61
N PRO A 93 -39.54 -31.05 37.59
CA PRO A 93 -39.81 -32.49 37.35
C PRO A 93 -41.30 -32.83 37.06
N ASP A 94 -41.48 -33.69 36.05
CA ASP A 94 -42.24 -34.96 35.95
C ASP A 94 -43.63 -35.13 36.62
N ASP A 95 -44.60 -35.57 35.79
CA ASP A 95 -45.71 -36.49 36.16
C ASP A 95 -45.25 -37.93 35.92
#